data_AF-A0A0D2M4G1-F1
#
_entry.id   AF-A0A0D2M4G1-F1
#
_cell.length_a   1.000
_cell.length_b   1.000
_cell.length_c   1.000
_cell.angle_alpha   90.00
_cell.angle_beta   90.00
_cell.angle_gamma   90.00
#
_symmetry.space_group_name_H-M   'P 1'
#
loop_
_entity.id
_entity.type
_entity.pdbx_description
1 polymer ?
#
loop_
_entity_poly.entity_id
_entity_poly.type
_entity_poly.pdbx_seq_one_letter_code
_entity_poly.pdbx_strand_id
1 'polypeptide(L)' 'MFQEKNLVTVWSAPNYCYRCGNVASILIFNDQLQRDVRYFTETAENSTMMAPRTAARYFW' A
#
# COMPACT_ATOMS: atom_id res chain seq x y z
N MET A 1 -13.95 -11.95 3.84
CA MET A 1 -14.18 -10.52 3.49
C MET A 1 -15.19 -9.96 4.48
N PHE A 2 -14.97 -8.78 5.07
CA PHE A 2 -15.87 -8.20 6.09
C PHE A 2 -17.21 -7.79 5.46
N GLN A 3 -18.21 -8.67 5.54
CA GLN A 3 -19.51 -8.50 4.87
C GLN A 3 -20.24 -7.23 5.31
N GLU A 4 -20.08 -6.85 6.58
CA GLU A 4 -20.70 -5.67 7.18
C GLU A 4 -20.00 -4.35 6.85
N LYS A 5 -18.85 -4.38 6.14
CA LYS A 5 -18.01 -3.19 5.86
C LYS A 5 -17.70 -2.35 7.12
N ASN A 6 -17.67 -3.00 8.28
CA ASN A 6 -17.38 -2.43 9.59
C ASN A 6 -15.88 -2.20 9.81
N LEU A 7 -15.03 -2.85 9.02
CA LEU A 7 -13.58 -2.72 9.07
C LEU A 7 -13.01 -2.45 7.67
N VAL A 8 -12.10 -1.48 7.60
CA VAL A 8 -11.31 -1.19 6.40
C VAL A 8 -9.84 -1.08 6.79
N THR A 9 -8.98 -1.70 6.00
CA THR A 9 -7.52 -1.53 6.11
C THR A 9 -7.08 -0.65 4.96
N VAL A 10 -6.39 0.46 5.28
CA VAL A 10 -5.78 1.35 4.30
C VAL A 10 -4.28 1.11 4.32
N TRP A 11 -3.70 0.91 3.13
CA TRP A 11 -2.26 0.75 2.98
C TRP A 11 -1.77 1.76 1.95
N SER A 12 -0.89 2.67 2.35
CA SER A 12 -0.52 3.82 1.52
C SER A 12 0.89 3.72 0.89
N ALA A 13 1.58 2.58 1.01
CA ALA A 13 2.90 2.38 0.43
C ALA A 13 2.82 1.42 -0.79
N PRO A 14 2.84 1.93 -2.03
CA PRO A 14 2.75 1.09 -3.22
C PRO A 14 4.09 0.40 -3.48
N ASN A 15 4.04 -0.81 -4.06
CA ASN A 15 5.17 -1.70 -4.26
C ASN A 15 6.09 -1.74 -3.02
N TYR A 16 5.52 -2.13 -1.88
CA TYR A 16 6.18 -2.10 -0.59
C TYR A 16 7.53 -2.84 -0.64
N CYS A 17 8.56 -2.17 -0.15
CA CYS A 17 9.95 -2.62 -0.18
C CYS A 17 10.47 -3.04 -1.57
N TYR A 18 9.89 -2.52 -2.65
CA TYR A 18 10.24 -2.85 -4.04
C TYR A 18 10.15 -4.36 -4.34
N ARG A 19 9.25 -5.05 -3.64
CA ARG A 19 9.10 -6.51 -3.66
C ARG A 19 7.66 -6.94 -3.82
N CYS A 20 6.76 -6.27 -3.11
CA CYS A 20 5.42 -6.78 -2.90
C CYS A 20 4.48 -6.55 -4.09
N GLY A 21 4.77 -5.57 -4.97
CA GLY A 21 3.90 -5.23 -6.10
C GLY A 21 2.46 -4.86 -5.70
N ASN A 22 2.23 -4.52 -4.43
CA ASN A 22 0.92 -4.14 -3.94
C ASN A 22 0.56 -2.73 -4.43
N VAL A 23 -0.72 -2.50 -4.70
CA VAL A 23 -1.26 -1.16 -4.86
C VAL A 23 -1.36 -0.46 -3.50
N ALA A 24 -1.41 0.86 -3.51
CA ALA A 24 -1.68 1.68 -2.34
C ALA A 24 -3.04 2.37 -2.44
N SER A 25 -3.55 2.86 -1.32
CA SER A 25 -4.82 3.56 -1.23
C SER A 25 -4.80 4.75 -0.28
N ILE A 26 -5.73 5.68 -0.55
CA ILE A 26 -6.11 6.81 0.31
C ILE A 26 -7.62 6.69 0.55
N LEU A 27 -8.03 6.76 1.82
CA LEU A 27 -9.44 6.87 2.19
C LEU A 27 -9.78 8.34 2.39
N ILE A 28 -10.76 8.83 1.63
CA ILE A 28 -11.18 10.22 1.59
C ILE A 28 -12.60 10.31 2.14
N PHE A 29 -12.86 11.36 2.91
CA PHE A 29 -14.20 11.73 3.36
C PHE A 29 -14.54 13.10 2.79
N ASN A 30 -15.75 13.26 2.26
CA ASN A 30 -16.29 14.57 1.92
C ASN A 30 -16.97 15.22 3.15
N ASP A 31 -17.52 16.43 2.96
CA ASP A 31 -18.20 17.18 4.03
C ASP A 31 -19.43 16.45 4.60
N GLN A 32 -19.97 15.48 3.85
CA GLN A 32 -21.09 14.62 4.27
C GLN A 32 -20.62 13.29 4.88
N LEU A 33 -19.33 13.15 5.19
CA LEU A 33 -18.68 11.92 5.68
C LEU A 33 -18.86 10.71 4.76
N GLN A 34 -19.13 10.92 3.47
CA GLN A 34 -19.16 9.85 2.49
C GLN A 34 -17.73 9.41 2.17
N ARG A 35 -17.52 8.10 2.18
CA ARG A 35 -16.22 7.45 1.98
C ARG A 35 -15.94 7.24 0.50
N ASP A 36 -14.79 7.72 0.03
CA ASP A 36 -14.22 7.43 -1.27
C ASP A 36 -12.82 6.81 -1.09
N VAL A 37 -12.48 5.79 -1.89
CA VAL A 37 -11.17 5.13 -1.81
C VAL A 37 -10.45 5.34 -3.14
N ARG A 38 -9.33 6.04 -3.09
CA ARG A 38 -8.47 6.24 -4.27
C ARG A 38 -7.29 5.30 -4.22
N TYR A 39 -7.13 4.51 -5.28
CA TYR A 39 -6.00 3.61 -5.45
C TYR A 39 -4.92 4.24 -6.32
N PHE A 40 -3.66 3.94 -6.01
CA PHE A 40 -2.51 4.40 -6.77
C PHE A 40 -1.38 3.36 -6.73
N THR A 41 -0.53 3.39 -7.75
CA THR A 41 0.67 2.55 -7.87
C THR A 41 1.91 3.38 -7.63
N GLU A 42 3.05 2.71 -7.59
CA GLU A 42 4.35 3.35 -7.57
C GLU A 42 4.59 4.19 -8.83
N THR A 43 5.53 5.11 -8.75
CA THR A 43 5.96 5.91 -9.89
C THR A 43 6.78 5.05 -10.87
N ALA A 44 6.89 5.50 -12.12
CA ALA A 44 7.69 4.82 -13.12
C ALA A 44 9.16 4.61 -12.69
N GLU A 45 9.77 5.60 -12.03
CA GLU A 45 11.13 5.50 -11.48
C GLU A 45 11.27 4.35 -10.47
N ASN A 46 10.22 4.10 -9.70
CA ASN A 46 10.22 3.12 -8.63
C ASN A 46 9.88 1.70 -9.11
N SER A 47 9.24 1.57 -10.28
CA SER A 47 8.91 0.28 -10.89
C SER A 47 10.14 -0.55 -11.28
N THR A 48 11.27 0.11 -11.56
CA THR A 48 12.54 -0.54 -11.90
C THR A 48 13.45 -0.77 -10.70
N MET A 49 13.08 -0.26 -9.52
CA MET A 49 13.89 -0.46 -8.32
C MET A 49 13.79 -1.91 -7.85
N MET A 50 14.94 -2.50 -7.53
CA MET A 50 15.02 -3.83 -6.94
C MET A 50 15.12 -3.73 -5.44
N ALA A 51 14.40 -4.60 -4.73
CA ALA A 51 14.57 -4.73 -3.28
C ALA A 51 16.05 -4.96 -2.92
N PRO A 52 16.61 -4.21 -1.96
CA PRO A 52 17.95 -4.45 -1.47
C PRO A 52 18.08 -5.93 -1.06
N ARG A 53 19.06 -6.63 -1.63
CA ARG A 53 19.34 -8.05 -1.34
C ARG A 53 20.09 -8.26 -0.03
N THR A 54 20.18 -7.25 0.83
CA THR A 54 20.73 -7.39 2.18
C THR A 54 19.78 -8.26 2.99
N ALA A 55 19.97 -9.58 2.89
CA ALA A 55 19.50 -10.52 3.89
C ALA A 55 19.99 -9.98 5.23
N ALA A 56 19.06 -9.58 6.09
CA ALA A 56 19.43 -9.09 7.38
C ALA A 56 20.17 -10.21 8.10
N ARG A 57 21.46 -10.00 8.41
CA ARG A 57 22.28 -10.94 9.17
C ARG A 57 21.83 -10.89 10.63
N TYR A 58 20.65 -11.42 10.90
CA TYR A 58 20.15 -11.63 12.26
C TYR A 58 20.17 -13.11 12.58
N PHE A 59 21.36 -13.69 12.62
CA PHE A 59 21.71 -14.88 13.39
C PHE A 59 23.21 -14.79 13.70
N TRP A 60 23.52 -14.32 14.91
CA TRP A 60 24.75 -14.64 15.63
C TRP A 60 24.39 -15.59 16.75
#